data_AF-A0A0K3A858-F1
#
_entry.id   AF-A0A0K3A858-F1
#
_cell.length_a   1.000
_cell.length_b   1.000
_cell.length_c   1.000
_cell.angle_alpha   90.00
_cell.angle_beta   90.00
_cell.angle_gamma   90.00
#
_symmetry.space_group_name_H-M   'P 1'
#
loop_
_entity.id
_entity.type
_entity.pdbx_description
1 polymer ?
#
loop_
_entity_poly.entity_id
_entity_poly.type
_entity_poly.pdbx_seq_one_letter_code
_entity_poly.pdbx_strand_id
1 'polypeptide(L)'
;MSDLSQPDAVLFGDIAPKFAQLTDEVLFVDLWQRPALSPRERSLVTVAAPVALYRPQQLPFHLSRALDNGLGRDELAEAITHLAFYAGWPCAASALPLLRIATASAA
;
A
#
# COMPACT_ATOMS: atom_id res chain seq x y z
N MET A 1 -10.94 8.91 8.11
CA MET A 1 -9.79 9.64 7.56
C MET A 1 -8.61 9.30 8.44
N SER A 2 -7.80 8.33 8.03
CA SER A 2 -6.53 8.05 8.71
C SER A 2 -5.68 9.30 8.63
N ASP A 3 -5.40 9.88 9.79
CA ASP A 3 -4.67 11.13 9.94
C ASP A 3 -3.25 10.99 9.35
N LEU A 4 -3.04 11.53 8.15
CA LEU A 4 -1.72 11.61 7.50
C LEU A 4 -0.79 12.63 8.16
N SER A 5 -1.25 13.33 9.21
CA SER A 5 -0.46 14.31 9.98
C SER A 5 0.21 13.73 11.22
N GLN A 6 -0.04 12.46 11.56
CA GLN A 6 0.83 11.74 12.48
C GLN A 6 2.10 11.34 11.71
N PRO A 7 3.29 11.80 12.12
CA PRO A 7 4.49 11.58 11.33
C PRO A 7 4.85 10.10 11.36
N ASP A 8 4.80 9.44 10.21
CA ASP A 8 5.57 8.22 9.98
C ASP A 8 7.09 8.46 10.27
N ALA A 9 7.52 9.74 10.38
CA ALA A 9 8.82 10.20 10.87
C ALA A 9 9.34 9.49 12.14
N VAL A 10 8.44 9.03 13.02
CA VAL A 10 8.85 8.36 14.26
C VAL A 10 9.32 6.92 14.01
N LEU A 11 8.87 6.27 12.94
CA LEU A 11 9.07 4.82 12.78
C LEU A 11 10.54 4.43 12.54
N PHE A 12 11.37 5.36 12.06
CA PHE A 12 12.78 5.13 11.75
C PHE A 12 13.74 6.25 12.20
N GLY A 13 13.24 7.30 12.87
CA GLY A 13 14.03 8.51 13.16
C GLY A 13 15.22 8.26 14.09
N ASP A 14 15.13 7.28 14.99
CA ASP A 14 16.18 6.86 15.92
C ASP A 14 17.22 5.94 15.28
N ILE A 15 16.84 5.14 14.26
CA ILE A 15 17.71 4.18 13.58
C ILE A 15 18.36 4.77 12.32
N ALA A 16 17.56 5.44 11.49
CA ALA A 16 17.95 5.96 10.18
C ALA A 16 17.28 7.31 9.89
N PRO A 17 17.77 8.42 10.50
CA PRO A 17 17.13 9.73 10.42
C PRO A 17 16.89 10.22 8.98
N LYS A 18 17.84 9.98 8.07
CA LYS A 18 17.70 10.41 6.67
C LYS A 18 16.61 9.62 5.94
N PHE A 19 16.42 8.34 6.28
CA PHE A 19 15.37 7.51 5.69
C PHE A 19 13.98 7.98 6.14
N ALA A 20 13.82 8.28 7.43
CA ALA A 20 12.61 8.91 7.94
C ALA A 20 12.31 10.23 7.21
N GLN A 21 13.30 11.13 7.12
CA GLN A 21 13.14 12.40 6.41
C GLN A 21 12.69 12.22 4.95
N LEU A 22 13.30 11.29 4.20
CA LEU A 22 12.93 11.04 2.81
C LEU A 22 11.53 10.43 2.68
N THR A 23 11.12 9.64 3.66
CA THR A 23 9.76 9.06 3.72
C THR A 23 8.72 10.16 3.90
N ASP A 24 8.98 11.16 4.72
CA ASP A 24 8.04 12.26 4.91
C ASP A 24 8.06 13.24 3.72
N GLU A 25 9.23 13.83 3.44
CA GLU A 25 9.34 14.97 2.53
C GLU A 25 9.19 14.57 1.07
N VAL A 26 9.84 13.48 0.64
CA VAL A 26 9.87 13.09 -0.77
C VAL A 26 8.71 12.15 -1.10
N LEU A 27 8.46 11.15 -0.26
CA LEU A 27 7.43 10.17 -0.54
C LEU A 27 6.03 10.74 -0.25
N PHE A 28 5.70 11.07 1.00
CA PHE A 28 4.31 11.41 1.34
C PHE A 28 3.89 12.86 1.06
N VAL A 29 4.80 13.83 1.26
CA VAL A 29 4.53 15.27 1.03
C VAL A 29 4.62 15.65 -0.45
N ASP A 30 5.52 15.03 -1.23
CA ASP A 30 5.62 15.28 -2.69
C ASP A 30 5.00 14.16 -3.53
N LEU A 31 5.65 12.99 -3.66
CA LEU A 31 5.29 11.98 -4.66
C LEU A 31 3.82 11.55 -4.58
N TRP A 32 3.30 11.33 -3.37
CA TRP A 32 1.91 10.92 -3.14
C TRP A 32 0.87 12.02 -3.42
N GLN A 33 1.28 13.30 -3.42
CA GLN A 33 0.41 14.45 -3.66
C GLN A 33 0.35 14.85 -5.15
N ARG A 34 1.16 14.25 -6.01
CA ARG A 34 1.20 14.61 -7.44
C ARG A 34 -0.15 14.33 -8.12
N PRO A 35 -0.72 15.28 -8.88
CA PRO A 35 -2.13 15.23 -9.31
C PRO A 35 -2.41 14.31 -10.50
N ALA A 36 -1.38 13.84 -11.21
CA ALA A 36 -1.55 13.04 -12.43
C ALA A 36 -2.14 11.64 -12.18
N LEU A 37 -2.06 11.14 -10.94
CA LEU A 37 -2.79 9.96 -10.48
C LEU A 37 -3.58 10.35 -9.24
N SER A 38 -4.87 10.02 -9.23
CA SER A 38 -5.69 10.12 -8.03
C SER A 38 -5.10 9.25 -6.91
N PRO A 39 -5.41 9.54 -5.63
CA PRO A 39 -5.00 8.68 -4.51
C PRO A 39 -5.43 7.23 -4.69
N ARG A 40 -6.60 7.00 -5.31
CA ARG A 40 -7.13 5.67 -5.64
C ARG A 40 -6.23 4.95 -6.64
N GLU A 41 -5.93 5.57 -7.78
CA GLU A 41 -5.07 4.98 -8.82
C GLU A 41 -3.64 4.74 -8.31
N ARG A 42 -3.10 5.68 -7.53
CA ARG A 42 -1.79 5.56 -6.91
C ARG A 42 -1.74 4.37 -5.95
N SER A 43 -2.75 4.20 -5.09
CA SER A 43 -2.83 3.04 -4.21
C SER A 43 -2.90 1.72 -4.97
N LEU A 44 -3.65 1.65 -6.08
CA LEU A 44 -3.75 0.43 -6.89
C LEU A 44 -2.37 -0.01 -7.41
N VAL A 45 -1.60 0.91 -8.01
CA VAL A 45 -0.25 0.58 -8.50
C VAL A 45 0.73 0.28 -7.36
N THR A 46 0.58 0.95 -6.21
CA THR A 46 1.42 0.68 -5.04
C THR A 46 1.10 -0.65 -4.37
N VAL A 47 -0.13 -1.18 -4.46
CA VAL A 47 -0.44 -2.55 -4.01
C VAL A 47 0.11 -3.58 -4.99
N ALA A 48 0.03 -3.30 -6.29
CA ALA A 48 0.50 -4.24 -7.32
C ALA A 48 2.00 -4.53 -7.21
N ALA A 49 2.83 -3.52 -6.93
CA ALA A 49 4.28 -3.68 -6.83
C ALA A 49 4.75 -4.69 -5.74
N PRO A 50 4.38 -4.59 -4.45
CA PRO A 50 4.77 -5.55 -3.44
C PRO A 50 4.14 -6.94 -3.63
N VAL A 51 2.98 -7.06 -4.27
CA VAL A 51 2.49 -8.37 -4.74
C VAL A 51 3.48 -8.95 -5.75
N ALA A 52 3.78 -8.20 -6.81
CA ALA A 52 4.64 -8.66 -7.90
C ALA A 52 6.09 -8.95 -7.47
N LEU A 53 6.60 -8.22 -6.47
CA LEU A 53 7.95 -8.37 -5.93
C LEU A 53 8.04 -9.35 -4.75
N TYR A 54 6.94 -10.06 -4.41
CA TYR A 54 6.87 -10.99 -3.29
C TYR A 54 7.30 -10.36 -1.94
N ARG A 55 6.76 -9.17 -1.63
CA ARG A 55 7.03 -8.39 -0.40
C ARG A 55 5.78 -8.28 0.49
N PRO A 56 5.24 -9.40 1.00
CA PRO A 56 3.95 -9.40 1.68
C PRO A 56 3.90 -8.55 2.96
N GLN A 57 5.05 -8.29 3.60
CA GLN A 57 5.13 -7.49 4.82
C GLN A 57 4.73 -6.01 4.61
N GLN A 58 4.80 -5.52 3.37
CA GLN A 58 4.39 -4.16 3.03
C GLN A 58 2.89 -4.05 2.70
N LEU A 59 2.24 -5.18 2.42
CA LEU A 59 0.85 -5.19 1.95
C LEU A 59 -0.17 -4.71 2.99
N PRO A 60 -0.08 -5.02 4.30
CA PRO A 60 -1.10 -4.58 5.26
C PRO A 60 -1.33 -3.06 5.24
N PHE A 61 -0.24 -2.27 5.25
CA PHE A 61 -0.31 -0.81 5.18
C PHE A 61 -0.90 -0.33 3.86
N HIS A 62 -0.40 -0.83 2.72
CA HIS A 62 -0.85 -0.38 1.41
C HIS A 62 -2.27 -0.83 1.05
N LEU A 63 -2.71 -2.00 1.51
CA LEU A 63 -4.08 -2.47 1.35
C LEU A 63 -5.06 -1.62 2.18
N SER A 64 -4.71 -1.31 3.43
CA SER A 64 -5.51 -0.38 4.25
C SER A 64 -5.63 1.00 3.60
N ARG A 65 -4.50 1.56 3.16
CA ARG A 65 -4.49 2.86 2.45
C ARG A 65 -5.23 2.82 1.12
N ALA A 66 -5.25 1.69 0.41
CA ALA A 66 -6.04 1.51 -0.79
C ALA A 66 -7.55 1.59 -0.51
N LEU A 67 -8.00 0.91 0.55
CA LEU A 67 -9.40 0.96 0.99
C LEU A 67 -9.79 2.39 1.41
N ASP A 68 -8.96 3.06 2.21
CA ASP A 68 -9.16 4.46 2.63
C ASP A 68 -9.25 5.43 1.44
N ASN A 69 -8.49 5.15 0.36
CA ASN A 69 -8.51 5.92 -0.87
C ASN A 69 -9.64 5.51 -1.85
N GLY A 70 -10.56 4.63 -1.43
CA GLY A 70 -11.77 4.31 -2.18
C GLY A 70 -11.66 3.13 -3.16
N LEU A 71 -10.65 2.27 -3.04
CA LEU A 71 -10.67 0.96 -3.72
C LEU A 71 -11.60 0.00 -2.97
N GLY A 72 -12.39 -0.77 -3.71
CA GLY A 72 -13.20 -1.84 -3.16
C GLY A 72 -12.40 -3.10 -2.87
N ARG A 73 -12.88 -3.90 -1.91
CA ARG A 73 -12.31 -5.23 -1.63
C ARG A 73 -12.27 -6.12 -2.87
N ASP A 74 -13.35 -6.12 -3.66
CA ASP A 74 -13.45 -6.97 -4.85
C ASP A 74 -12.51 -6.49 -5.98
N GLU A 75 -12.31 -5.17 -6.11
CA GLU A 75 -11.36 -4.60 -7.05
C GLU A 75 -9.91 -5.00 -6.71
N LEU A 76 -9.57 -4.96 -5.41
CA LEU A 76 -8.26 -5.41 -4.92
C LEU A 76 -8.07 -6.92 -5.08
N ALA A 77 -9.10 -7.71 -4.80
CA ALA A 77 -9.07 -9.16 -5.00
C ALA A 77 -8.84 -9.51 -6.49
N GLU A 78 -9.50 -8.80 -7.40
CA GLU A 78 -9.31 -9.00 -8.83
C GLU A 78 -7.94 -8.54 -9.31
N ALA A 79 -7.44 -7.39 -8.86
CA ALA A 79 -6.09 -6.95 -9.20
C ALA A 79 -5.02 -7.98 -8.76
N ILE A 80 -5.13 -8.51 -7.54
CA ILE A 80 -4.20 -9.53 -7.02
C ILE A 80 -4.33 -10.84 -7.81
N THR A 81 -5.54 -11.25 -8.17
CA THR A 81 -5.80 -12.43 -9.00
C THR A 81 -5.20 -12.26 -10.39
N HIS A 82 -5.36 -11.08 -11.01
CA HIS A 82 -4.77 -10.76 -12.30
C HIS A 82 -3.23 -10.84 -12.24
N LEU A 83 -2.62 -10.38 -11.15
CA LEU A 83 -1.17 -10.47 -10.94
C LEU A 83 -0.66 -11.90 -10.82
N ALA A 84 -1.49 -12.90 -10.50
CA ALA A 84 -1.07 -14.31 -10.51
C ALA A 84 -0.55 -14.75 -11.90
N PHE A 85 -1.08 -14.16 -12.98
CA PHE A 85 -0.68 -14.46 -14.35
C PHE A 85 0.63 -13.77 -14.78
N TYR A 86 0.99 -12.65 -14.14
CA TYR A 86 2.18 -11.86 -14.51
C TYR A 86 3.35 -12.04 -13.54
N ALA A 87 3.06 -12.26 -12.25
CA ALA A 87 4.04 -12.41 -11.19
C ALA A 87 4.08 -13.82 -10.60
N GLY A 88 3.19 -14.73 -11.04
CA GLY A 88 3.12 -16.10 -10.59
C GLY A 88 2.14 -16.32 -9.43
N TRP A 89 1.60 -17.55 -9.38
CA TRP A 89 0.61 -17.96 -8.38
C TRP A 89 1.04 -17.75 -6.92
N PRO A 90 2.30 -18.04 -6.50
CA PRO A 90 2.74 -17.80 -5.13
C PRO A 90 2.58 -16.35 -4.68
N CYS A 91 2.85 -15.38 -5.55
CA CYS A 91 2.71 -13.95 -5.26
C CYS A 91 1.27 -13.58 -4.88
N ALA A 92 0.30 -14.02 -5.69
CA ALA A 92 -1.12 -13.79 -5.41
C ALA A 92 -1.59 -14.55 -4.17
N ALA A 93 -1.21 -15.83 -4.04
CA ALA A 93 -1.59 -16.68 -2.92
C ALA A 93 -1.08 -16.15 -1.57
N SER A 94 0.08 -15.52 -1.52
CA SER A 94 0.60 -14.86 -0.30
C SER A 94 -0.09 -13.52 0.00
N ALA A 95 -0.59 -12.82 -1.01
CA ALA A 95 -1.22 -11.50 -0.85
C ALA A 95 -2.70 -11.59 -0.45
N LEU A 96 -3.48 -12.50 -1.05
CA LEU A 96 -4.93 -12.60 -0.83
C LEU A 96 -5.36 -12.76 0.64
N PRO A 97 -4.67 -13.56 1.49
CA PRO A 97 -5.01 -13.65 2.91
C PRO A 97 -4.85 -12.33 3.67
N LEU A 98 -3.92 -11.46 3.24
CA LEU A 98 -3.66 -10.18 3.87
C LEU A 98 -4.77 -9.15 3.57
N LEU A 99 -5.43 -9.26 2.41
CA LEU A 99 -6.60 -8.45 2.10
C LEU A 99 -7.74 -8.69 3.09
N ARG A 100 -7.91 -9.94 3.56
CA ARG A 100 -8.90 -10.26 4.59
C ARG A 100 -8.64 -9.52 5.90
N ILE A 101 -7.37 -9.44 6.32
CA ILE A 101 -6.95 -8.76 7.55
C ILE A 101 -7.24 -7.25 7.42
N ALA A 102 -6.86 -6.64 6.30
CA ALA A 102 -7.10 -5.22 6.05
C ALA A 102 -8.60 -4.86 6.08
N THR A 103 -9.46 -5.73 5.56
CA THR A 103 -10.92 -5.50 5.52
C THR A 103 -11.63 -5.77 6.85
N ALA A 104 -11.02 -6.50 7.77
CA ALA A 104 -11.61 -6.80 9.09
C ALA A 104 -11.50 -5.62 10.08
N SER A 105 -10.60 -4.67 9.82
CA SER A 105 -10.42 -3.46 10.65
C SER A 105 -11.26 -2.26 10.16
N ALA A 106 -12.00 -2.40 9.07
CA ALA A 106 -12.82 -1.35 8.47
C ALA A 106 -14.34 -1.51 8.74
N ALA A 107 -14.72 -2.54 9.53
CA ALA A 107 -16.08 -2.81 9.99
C ALA A 107 -16.20 -2.53 11.50
#